data_AF-A0A6N8BJ06-F1
#
_entry.id   AF-A0A6N8BJ06-F1
#
_cell.length_a   1.000
_cell.length_b   1.000
_cell.length_c   1.000
_cell.angle_alpha   90.00
_cell.angle_beta   90.00
_cell.angle_gamma   90.00
#
_symmetry.space_group_name_H-M   'P 1'
#
loop_
_entity.id
_entity.type
_entity.pdbx_description
1 polymer ?
#
loop_
_entity_poly.entity_id
_entity_poly.type
_entity_poly.pdbx_seq_one_letter_code
_entity_poly.pdbx_strand_id
1 'polypeptide(L)'
;MKSGRSKDKGCNTRMLPLRLPFDHPIFSYPDGERSRVAREWLEQGRKMTENMEEIKRDIACIKENLSKGGQGEQSNIVKEQSDSTEKQKNTINPAVFLNI
;
A
#
# COMPACT_ATOMS: atom_id res chain seq x y z
N MET A 1 -23.71 17.30 -51.84
CA MET A 1 -23.32 17.03 -50.44
C MET A 1 -21.81 16.85 -50.43
N LYS A 2 -21.03 17.80 -49.87
CA LYS A 2 -19.56 17.71 -49.80
C LYS A 2 -19.16 17.50 -48.34
N SER A 3 -18.46 16.40 -48.09
CA SER A 3 -18.04 15.91 -46.78
C SER A 3 -17.07 16.88 -46.10
N GLY A 4 -17.35 17.23 -44.85
CA GLY A 4 -16.45 17.99 -44.00
C GLY A 4 -15.26 17.13 -43.58
N ARG A 5 -14.04 17.58 -43.90
CA ARG A 5 -12.81 17.03 -43.31
C ARG A 5 -12.73 17.52 -41.86
N SER A 6 -12.93 16.61 -40.90
CA SER A 6 -12.54 16.84 -39.51
C SER A 6 -11.05 17.13 -39.44
N LYS A 7 -10.70 18.31 -38.94
CA LYS A 7 -9.33 18.63 -38.52
C LYS A 7 -9.17 18.02 -37.13
N ASP A 8 -8.58 16.83 -37.06
CA ASP A 8 -8.15 16.27 -35.78
C ASP A 8 -7.15 17.24 -35.16
N LYS A 9 -7.53 17.83 -34.03
CA LYS A 9 -6.69 18.75 -33.27
C LYS A 9 -5.51 17.93 -32.77
N GLY A 10 -4.33 18.16 -33.35
CA GLY A 10 -3.08 17.54 -32.91
C GLY A 10 -2.91 17.67 -31.40
N CYS A 11 -2.70 16.53 -30.75
CA CYS A 11 -2.29 16.43 -29.36
C CYS A 11 -1.05 17.32 -29.13
N ASN A 12 -1.21 18.42 -28.39
CA ASN A 12 -0.11 19.29 -28.01
C ASN A 12 0.70 18.60 -26.90
N THR A 13 1.64 17.74 -27.30
CA THR A 13 2.50 17.00 -26.37
C THR A 13 3.51 17.98 -25.78
N ARG A 14 3.27 18.43 -24.55
CA ARG A 14 4.24 19.26 -23.81
C ARG A 14 5.48 18.43 -23.51
N MET A 15 6.61 18.79 -24.14
CA MET A 15 7.91 18.18 -23.86
C MET A 15 8.53 18.82 -22.62
N LEU A 16 9.03 17.98 -21.70
CA LEU A 16 9.82 18.43 -20.56
C LEU A 16 11.30 18.06 -20.81
N PRO A 17 12.18 19.04 -21.13
CA PRO A 17 13.60 18.75 -21.26
C PRO A 17 14.21 18.52 -19.88
N LEU A 18 14.79 17.34 -19.68
CA LEU A 18 15.54 16.99 -18.47
C LEU A 18 17.03 17.12 -18.74
N ARG A 19 17.75 17.84 -17.87
CA ARG A 19 19.22 17.87 -17.87
C ARG A 19 19.72 16.83 -16.89
N LEU A 20 20.48 15.88 -17.39
CA LEU A 20 21.04 14.79 -16.60
C LEU A 20 22.58 14.87 -16.66
N PRO A 21 23.28 14.45 -15.60
CA PRO A 21 24.74 14.37 -15.61
C PRO A 21 25.23 13.39 -16.68
N PHE A 22 26.43 13.58 -17.20
CA PHE A 22 26.97 12.76 -18.30
C PHE A 22 27.00 11.25 -17.98
N ASP A 23 27.26 10.91 -16.71
CA ASP A 23 27.30 9.53 -16.22
C ASP A 23 25.92 8.99 -15.78
N HIS A 24 24.82 9.59 -16.25
CA HIS A 24 23.49 9.15 -15.85
C HIS A 24 23.17 7.77 -16.46
N PRO A 25 22.64 6.82 -15.68
CA PRO A 25 22.40 5.44 -16.14
C PRO A 25 21.41 5.35 -17.31
N ILE A 26 20.56 6.36 -17.51
CA ILE A 26 19.67 6.40 -18.68
C ILE A 26 20.43 6.38 -20.01
N PHE A 27 21.68 6.86 -20.04
CA PHE A 27 22.47 6.93 -21.26
C PHE A 27 23.03 5.58 -21.69
N SER A 28 22.99 4.56 -20.84
CA SER A 28 23.32 3.18 -21.22
C SER A 28 22.27 2.54 -22.15
N TYR A 29 21.06 3.13 -22.24
CA TYR A 29 20.00 2.64 -23.12
C TYR A 29 20.11 3.26 -24.54
N PRO A 30 19.68 2.54 -25.59
CA PRO A 30 19.70 3.05 -26.96
C PRO A 30 18.85 4.30 -27.17
N ASP A 31 19.24 5.14 -28.13
CA ASP A 31 18.45 6.28 -28.58
C ASP A 31 17.06 5.81 -29.06
N GLY A 32 16.00 6.47 -28.57
CA GLY A 32 14.60 6.08 -28.78
C GLY A 32 13.97 5.34 -27.61
N GLU A 33 14.74 4.55 -26.86
CA GLU A 33 14.23 3.85 -25.66
C GLU A 33 14.37 4.67 -24.38
N ARG A 34 15.36 5.57 -24.32
CA ARG A 34 15.64 6.42 -23.15
C ARG A 34 14.40 7.12 -22.61
N SER A 35 13.58 7.69 -23.49
CA SER A 35 12.34 8.39 -23.10
C SER A 35 11.25 7.47 -22.57
N ARG A 36 11.23 6.18 -22.96
CA ARG A 36 10.32 5.18 -22.39
C ARG A 36 10.78 4.81 -20.98
N VAL A 37 12.07 4.46 -20.84
CA VAL A 37 12.68 4.06 -19.57
C VAL A 37 12.61 5.20 -18.55
N ALA A 38 12.92 6.44 -18.95
CA ALA A 38 12.85 7.59 -18.06
C ALA A 38 11.42 7.82 -17.54
N ARG A 39 10.39 7.63 -18.39
CA ARG A 39 8.98 7.73 -17.97
C ARG A 39 8.62 6.64 -16.98
N GLU A 40 9.07 5.42 -17.21
CA GLU A 40 8.84 4.30 -16.30
C GLU A 40 9.47 4.56 -14.92
N TRP A 41 10.72 5.03 -14.87
CA TRP A 41 11.38 5.38 -13.61
C TRP A 41 10.68 6.51 -12.88
N LEU A 42 10.22 7.55 -13.60
CA LEU A 42 9.45 8.63 -12.99
C LEU A 42 8.12 8.14 -12.41
N GLU A 43 7.43 7.24 -13.10
CA GLU A 43 6.18 6.65 -12.61
C GLU A 43 6.41 5.75 -11.39
N GLN A 44 7.48 4.95 -11.40
CA GLN A 44 7.90 4.17 -10.23
C GLN A 44 8.24 5.08 -9.04
N GLY A 45 8.97 6.17 -9.28
CA GLY A 45 9.31 7.17 -8.26
C GLY A 45 8.07 7.86 -7.67
N ARG A 46 7.07 8.17 -8.52
CA ARG A 46 5.78 8.73 -8.07
C ARG A 46 5.06 7.76 -7.13
N LYS A 47 4.87 6.51 -7.54
CA LYS A 47 4.23 5.46 -6.73
C LYS A 47 4.96 5.23 -5.41
N MET A 48 6.30 5.18 -5.45
CA MET A 48 7.12 5.03 -4.25
C MET A 48 6.89 6.17 -3.25
N THR A 49 6.81 7.40 -3.76
CA THR A 49 6.57 8.59 -2.92
C THR A 49 5.18 8.54 -2.28
N GLU A 50 4.15 8.18 -3.05
CA GLU A 50 2.77 8.03 -2.53
C GLU A 50 2.71 6.99 -1.41
N ASN A 51 3.32 5.81 -1.63
CA ASN A 51 3.37 4.74 -0.63
C ASN A 51 4.14 5.16 0.62
N MET A 52 5.25 5.89 0.47
CA MET A 52 6.03 6.37 1.61
C MET A 52 5.23 7.34 2.48
N GLU A 53 4.41 8.20 1.88
CA GLU A 53 3.54 9.10 2.63
C GLU A 53 2.38 8.37 3.31
N GLU A 54 1.88 7.28 2.73
CA GLU A 54 0.91 6.40 3.39
C GLU A 54 1.51 5.70 4.60
N ILE A 55 2.68 5.08 4.45
CA ILE A 55 3.40 4.41 5.54
C ILE A 55 3.69 5.40 6.69
N LYS A 56 4.10 6.63 6.38
CA LYS A 56 4.30 7.68 7.41
C LYS A 56 3.01 7.98 8.18
N ARG A 57 1.87 8.09 7.48
CA ARG A 57 0.56 8.32 8.10
C ARG A 57 0.16 7.15 9.01
N ASP A 58 0.35 5.92 8.55
CA ASP A 58 0.02 4.73 9.33
C ASP A 58 0.88 4.63 10.59
N ILE A 59 2.19 4.87 10.47
CA ILE A 59 3.10 4.90 11.62
C ILE A 59 2.68 5.99 12.62
N ALA A 60 2.26 7.17 12.15
CA ALA A 60 1.77 8.24 13.02
C ALA A 60 0.50 7.81 13.77
N CYS A 61 -0.46 7.20 13.06
CA CYS A 61 -1.69 6.66 13.64
C CYS A 61 -1.41 5.58 14.70
N ILE A 62 -0.53 4.63 14.40
CA ILE A 62 -0.14 3.57 15.35
C ILE A 62 0.51 4.18 16.60
N LYS A 63 1.42 5.15 16.43
CA LYS A 63 2.05 5.84 17.56
C LYS A 63 1.03 6.57 18.43
N GLU A 64 0.08 7.25 17.80
CA GLU A 64 -1.00 7.93 18.51
C GLU A 64 -1.86 6.93 19.31
N ASN A 65 -2.29 5.84 18.69
CA ASN A 65 -3.08 4.79 19.35
C ASN A 65 -2.33 4.15 20.53
N LEU A 66 -1.03 3.88 20.38
CA LEU A 66 -0.20 3.37 21.48
C LEU A 66 -0.03 4.39 22.61
N SER A 67 0.10 5.68 22.27
CA SER A 67 0.18 6.75 23.28
C SER A 67 -1.12 6.91 24.08
N LYS A 68 -2.28 6.69 23.43
CA LYS A 68 -3.60 6.74 24.06
C LYS A 68 -3.96 5.46 24.83
N GLY A 69 -3.53 4.29 24.35
CA GLY A 69 -3.79 2.98 24.98
C GLY A 69 -2.97 2.69 26.24
N GLY A 70 -1.96 3.52 26.57
CA GLY A 70 -1.18 3.41 27.80
C GLY A 70 -1.86 3.96 29.06
N GLN A 71 -3.04 4.59 28.93
CA GLN A 71 -3.80 5.15 30.04
C GLN A 71 -5.18 4.51 30.14
N GLY A 72 -5.27 3.33 30.77
CA GLY A 72 -6.56 2.84 31.28
C GLY A 72 -6.92 1.39 30.99
N GLU A 73 -6.04 0.44 31.32
CA GLU A 73 -6.50 -0.90 31.71
C GLU A 73 -6.11 -1.15 33.17
N GLN A 74 -6.83 -0.50 34.08
CA GLN A 74 -6.99 -1.03 35.43
C GLN A 74 -8.27 -1.87 35.47
N SER A 75 -8.06 -3.17 35.59
CA SER A 75 -8.86 -4.15 36.33
C SER A 75 -10.38 -3.87 36.44
N ASN A 76 -11.18 -4.51 35.59
CA ASN A 76 -12.50 -4.97 36.00
C ASN A 76 -12.44 -6.47 36.26
N ILE A 77 -12.10 -6.79 37.52
CA ILE A 77 -12.47 -8.05 38.15
C ILE A 77 -14.01 -8.05 38.20
N VAL A 78 -14.64 -8.73 37.24
CA VAL A 78 -16.07 -8.99 37.28
C VAL A 78 -16.30 -10.11 38.30
N LYS A 79 -16.93 -9.73 39.40
CA LYS A 79 -17.44 -10.59 40.47
C LYS A 79 -18.29 -11.72 39.91
N GLU A 80 -18.06 -12.90 40.48
CA GLU A 80 -18.95 -14.05 40.50
C GLU A 80 -20.40 -13.65 40.77
N GLN A 81 -21.31 -14.07 39.90
CA GLN A 81 -22.68 -14.49 40.24
C GLN A 81 -23.33 -15.17 39.03
N SER A 82 -23.12 -16.47 38.90
CA SER A 82 -24.15 -17.38 38.38
C SER A 82 -23.84 -18.81 38.81
N ASP A 83 -24.67 -19.27 39.73
CA ASP A 83 -24.87 -20.66 40.12
C ASP A 83 -25.43 -21.48 38.94
N SER A 84 -25.14 -22.78 38.95
CA SER A 84 -25.69 -23.87 38.12
C SER A 84 -25.10 -24.15 36.72
N THR A 85 -24.31 -25.25 36.66
CA THR A 85 -24.14 -26.22 35.53
C THR A 85 -23.80 -25.64 34.15
N GLU A 86 -22.60 -25.80 33.59
CA GLU A 86 -22.14 -27.05 32.98
C GLU A 86 -20.63 -26.90 32.63
N LYS A 87 -19.76 -27.72 33.22
CA LYS A 87 -18.32 -27.71 32.91
C LYS A 87 -18.11 -28.33 31.53
N GLN A 88 -18.21 -27.54 30.46
CA GLN A 88 -17.66 -27.92 29.16
C GLN A 88 -16.13 -27.85 29.23
N LYS A 89 -15.52 -28.93 29.71
CA LYS A 89 -14.11 -29.22 29.44
C LYS A 89 -14.03 -29.53 27.95
N ASN A 90 -13.60 -28.57 27.14
CA ASN A 90 -13.16 -28.82 25.76
C ASN A 90 -11.90 -29.70 25.80
N THR A 91 -12.11 -30.99 26.05
CA THR A 91 -11.10 -32.02 25.91
C THR A 91 -11.09 -32.36 24.44
N ILE A 92 -10.11 -31.79 23.71
CA ILE A 92 -9.86 -32.15 22.31
C ILE A 92 -9.69 -33.67 22.27
N ASN A 93 -10.61 -34.38 21.61
CA ASN A 93 -10.53 -35.83 21.48
C ASN A 93 -9.47 -36.16 20.43
N PRO A 94 -8.30 -36.73 20.81
CA PRO A 94 -7.24 -37.03 19.83
C PRO A 94 -7.63 -38.14 18.86
N ALA A 95 -8.68 -38.93 19.15
CA ALA A 95 -9.16 -39.99 18.25
C ALA A 95 -9.76 -39.44 16.94
N VAL A 96 -10.09 -38.15 16.86
CA VAL A 96 -10.52 -37.49 15.61
C VAL A 96 -9.42 -37.56 14.53
N PHE A 97 -8.15 -37.68 14.94
CA PHE A 97 -7.00 -37.70 14.04
C PHE A 97 -6.55 -39.12 13.62
N LEU A 98 -7.21 -40.17 14.11
CA LEU A 98 -6.75 -41.56 13.93
C LEU A 98 -7.71 -42.45 13.12
N ASN A 99 -8.71 -41.88 12.43
CA ASN A 99 -9.47 -42.64 11.44
C ASN A 99 -8.63 -42.77 10.14
N ILE A 100 -7.75 -43.77 10.13
CA ILE A 100 -7.06 -44.32 8.96
C ILE A 100 -7.50 -45.78 8.81
#